data_AF-A0A943G9V1-F1
#
_entry.id   AF-A0A943G9V1-F1
#
_cell.length_a   1.000
_cell.length_b   1.000
_cell.length_c   1.000
_cell.angle_alpha   90.00
_cell.angle_beta   90.00
_cell.angle_gamma   90.00
#
_symmetry.space_group_name_H-M   'P 1'
#
loop_
_entity.id
_entity.type
_entity.pdbx_description
1 polymer ?
#
loop_
_entity_poly.entity_id
_entity_poly.type
_entity_poly.pdbx_seq_one_letter_code
_entity_poly.pdbx_strand_id
1 'polypeptide(L)'
;MVVSEDDETKEDTTENCFEEILEQENLTEKNICQEEILQEIPADYEEKKEEVKEELENFDLITEKQYNLFECISCEDETPTPMDIMEETEIIDERIEGIEHEEAEEVLEAEVKEEIYEPKTVTVDFTKEIGKFETALEIKYSSLKLSQFPIKISNIPEGMTFPDIVVIGNTDIKIGNETIKNCHLKILSNESIKLLEIKHREFKLALSVSLNNDTIKNYGTIRVYEISSLIKYSRMIKVLEMLEKIFNGAVISFKVNRLYGDIEAEDRIELMKIKTIQNFFKTFENSGCRFQADKLPKCENIYYLLELYAALKENRIIETWCNFNFNNENINLKEKDSLIVKRKYPFDKNLVIEEKIILKAPIDKGSLFKDKAVGYRKICTIELSKAEK
;
A
#
# COMPACT_ATOMS: atom_id res chain seq x y z
N MET A 1 27.59 52.92 43.82
CA MET A 1 27.27 52.98 45.26
C MET A 1 25.83 52.56 45.41
N VAL A 2 25.61 51.52 46.23
CA VAL A 2 24.34 50.97 46.77
C VAL A 2 23.44 50.26 45.73
N VAL A 3 23.37 48.92 45.58
CA VAL A 3 23.21 47.73 46.48
C VAL A 3 21.73 47.52 46.87
N SER A 4 21.01 46.64 46.14
CA SER A 4 20.39 45.32 46.54
C SER A 4 19.02 45.49 47.23
N GLU A 5 18.02 44.60 47.18
CA GLU A 5 17.92 43.13 47.27
C GLU A 5 16.66 42.68 46.47
N ASP A 6 16.74 41.69 45.57
CA ASP A 6 16.52 40.22 45.74
C ASP A 6 15.05 39.79 45.77
N ASP A 7 14.65 39.00 44.77
CA ASP A 7 13.91 37.75 45.03
C ASP A 7 14.13 36.72 43.90
N GLU A 8 14.22 35.46 44.31
CA GLU A 8 14.97 34.37 43.69
C GLU A 8 14.27 33.56 42.57
N THR A 9 15.10 33.04 41.66
CA THR A 9 15.07 31.72 40.97
C THR A 9 13.87 31.31 40.09
N LYS A 10 14.17 31.05 38.81
CA LYS A 10 14.26 29.69 38.22
C LYS A 10 14.74 29.76 36.77
N GLU A 11 15.87 29.10 36.50
CA GLU A 11 16.22 28.59 35.18
C GLU A 11 15.20 27.51 34.81
N ASP A 12 14.69 27.52 33.57
CA ASP A 12 14.21 26.30 32.93
C ASP A 12 14.47 26.37 31.42
N THR A 13 15.30 25.44 31.01
CA THR A 13 15.63 25.00 29.66
C THR A 13 14.38 24.53 28.92
N THR A 14 14.10 25.07 27.73
CA THR A 14 13.17 24.46 26.77
C THR A 14 13.94 23.78 25.65
N GLU A 15 14.72 22.76 26.02
CA GLU A 15 15.01 21.59 25.18
C GLU A 15 14.09 20.46 25.70
N ASN A 16 12.91 20.29 25.11
CA ASN A 16 12.11 19.05 25.18
C ASN A 16 10.78 19.24 24.45
N CYS A 17 10.74 18.94 23.15
CA CYS A 17 9.49 18.73 22.41
C CYS A 17 9.66 17.80 21.17
N PHE A 18 10.70 16.97 21.14
CA PHE A 18 10.94 16.07 20.00
C PHE A 18 11.00 14.58 20.37
N GLU A 19 10.91 14.21 21.65
CA GLU A 19 10.88 12.79 22.06
C GLU A 19 9.46 12.19 22.19
N GLU A 20 8.40 12.99 22.30
CA GLU A 20 7.03 12.47 22.50
C GLU A 20 6.37 11.84 21.25
N ILE A 21 6.97 11.94 20.06
CA ILE A 21 6.42 11.30 18.85
C ILE A 21 6.96 9.87 18.66
N LEU A 22 8.07 9.50 19.30
CA LEU A 22 8.66 8.16 19.16
C LEU A 22 8.08 7.12 20.14
N GLU A 23 7.42 7.55 21.22
CA GLU A 23 6.89 6.64 22.24
C GLU A 23 5.43 6.17 22.00
N GLN A 24 4.69 6.81 21.10
CA GLN A 24 3.29 6.41 20.82
C GLN A 24 3.14 5.20 19.89
N GLU A 25 4.21 4.76 19.21
CA GLU A 25 4.17 3.54 18.39
C GLU A 25 4.48 2.25 19.18
N ASN A 26 4.89 2.33 20.45
CA ASN A 26 5.35 1.16 21.25
C ASN A 26 4.35 0.66 22.32
N LEU A 27 3.10 1.12 22.36
CA LEU A 27 2.14 0.82 23.45
C LEU A 27 0.96 -0.10 23.12
N THR A 28 0.94 -0.79 21.97
CA THR A 28 -0.11 -1.78 21.66
C THR A 28 0.34 -3.24 21.62
N GLU A 29 1.50 -3.56 22.18
CA GLU A 29 1.95 -4.94 22.39
C GLU A 29 1.99 -5.26 23.89
N LYS A 30 0.81 -5.47 24.50
CA LYS A 30 0.66 -6.35 25.68
C LYS A 30 -0.81 -6.58 26.00
N ASN A 31 -1.12 -7.85 26.27
CA ASN A 31 -2.38 -8.44 26.70
C ASN A 31 -3.28 -8.94 25.55
N ILE A 32 -3.22 -10.24 25.28
CA ILE A 32 -4.22 -11.21 25.75
C ILE A 32 -3.51 -12.56 25.90
N CYS A 33 -3.29 -12.98 27.15
CA CYS A 33 -2.94 -14.35 27.50
C CYS A 33 -4.18 -15.24 27.38
N GLN A 34 -3.93 -16.47 26.95
CA GLN A 34 -4.82 -17.62 27.02
C GLN A 34 -5.27 -17.88 28.46
N GLU A 35 -6.57 -18.13 28.67
CA GLU A 35 -7.05 -18.99 29.76
C GLU A 35 -8.41 -19.61 29.39
N GLU A 36 -8.39 -20.93 29.32
CA GLU A 36 -9.43 -21.93 29.65
C GLU A 36 -10.91 -21.68 29.29
N ILE A 37 -11.41 -22.46 28.32
CA ILE A 37 -12.65 -23.24 28.51
C ILE A 37 -12.43 -24.64 27.92
N LEU A 38 -12.15 -25.60 28.80
CA LEU A 38 -12.35 -27.03 28.58
C LEU A 38 -13.78 -27.33 29.05
N GLN A 39 -14.67 -27.76 28.15
CA GLN A 39 -15.87 -28.51 28.52
C GLN A 39 -16.34 -29.41 27.35
N GLU A 40 -16.08 -30.70 27.55
CA GLU A 40 -16.86 -31.88 27.16
C GLU A 40 -17.24 -32.10 25.68
N ILE A 41 -16.60 -33.12 25.10
CA ILE A 41 -17.00 -33.82 23.89
C ILE A 41 -18.12 -34.83 24.26
N PRO A 42 -19.26 -34.84 23.56
CA PRO A 42 -19.99 -36.07 23.30
C PRO A 42 -19.65 -36.60 21.91
N ALA A 43 -19.46 -37.92 21.84
CA ALA A 43 -19.18 -38.67 20.63
C ALA A 43 -20.36 -38.63 19.66
N ASP A 44 -20.12 -38.23 18.41
CA ASP A 44 -20.57 -38.98 17.25
C ASP A 44 -19.73 -38.63 16.01
N TYR A 45 -19.19 -39.68 15.38
CA TYR A 45 -18.38 -39.63 14.19
C TYR A 45 -19.31 -39.92 13.00
N GLU A 46 -19.44 -38.98 12.05
CA GLU A 46 -19.34 -39.22 10.59
C GLU A 46 -19.81 -38.07 9.67
N GLU A 47 -20.31 -36.93 10.16
CA GLU A 47 -20.70 -35.79 9.28
C GLU A 47 -19.60 -34.72 9.03
N LYS A 48 -18.39 -34.88 9.59
CA LYS A 48 -17.33 -33.85 9.62
C LYS A 48 -16.46 -33.69 8.35
N LYS A 49 -16.87 -34.16 7.18
CA LYS A 49 -16.05 -34.01 5.94
C LYS A 49 -16.56 -32.94 4.97
N GLU A 50 -17.84 -32.55 5.04
CA GLU A 50 -18.41 -31.51 4.16
C GLU A 50 -18.42 -30.13 4.82
N GLU A 51 -18.73 -30.01 6.12
CA GLU A 51 -18.64 -28.72 6.85
C GLU A 51 -17.21 -28.14 6.88
N VAL A 52 -16.18 -29.00 6.93
CA VAL A 52 -14.77 -28.55 6.93
C VAL A 52 -14.35 -27.99 5.56
N LYS A 53 -15.00 -28.38 4.47
CA LYS A 53 -14.74 -27.79 3.14
C LYS A 53 -15.40 -26.42 3.00
N GLU A 54 -16.64 -26.28 3.46
CA GLU A 54 -17.33 -24.99 3.44
C GLU A 54 -16.69 -23.97 4.38
N GLU A 55 -16.21 -24.36 5.57
CA GLU A 55 -15.49 -23.44 6.45
C GLU A 55 -14.12 -23.00 5.89
N LEU A 56 -13.43 -23.86 5.14
CA LEU A 56 -12.14 -23.54 4.51
C LEU A 56 -12.29 -22.58 3.33
N GLU A 57 -13.31 -22.81 2.47
CA GLU A 57 -13.63 -21.92 1.35
C GLU A 57 -14.15 -20.55 1.84
N ASN A 58 -14.88 -20.53 2.97
CA ASN A 58 -15.33 -19.28 3.57
C ASN A 58 -14.17 -18.53 4.24
N PHE A 59 -13.16 -19.22 4.78
CA PHE A 59 -11.94 -18.58 5.30
C PHE A 59 -11.07 -17.96 4.18
N ASP A 60 -10.95 -18.62 3.03
CA ASP A 60 -10.29 -18.05 1.84
C ASP A 60 -11.01 -16.78 1.35
N LEU A 61 -12.36 -16.80 1.34
CA LEU A 61 -13.16 -15.64 0.98
C LEU A 61 -13.07 -14.50 2.01
N ILE A 62 -12.98 -14.83 3.30
CA ILE A 62 -12.84 -13.86 4.40
C ILE A 62 -11.43 -13.26 4.39
N THR A 63 -10.37 -14.03 4.18
CA THR A 63 -9.00 -13.49 4.12
C THR A 63 -8.75 -12.63 2.89
N GLU A 64 -9.33 -12.97 1.73
CA GLU A 64 -9.27 -12.11 0.55
C GLU A 64 -10.08 -10.82 0.71
N LYS A 65 -11.30 -10.87 1.28
CA LYS A 65 -12.17 -9.69 1.47
C LYS A 65 -11.79 -8.81 2.66
N GLN A 66 -11.27 -9.39 3.75
CA GLN A 66 -10.96 -8.67 4.99
C GLN A 66 -9.61 -7.95 4.92
N TYR A 67 -8.71 -8.33 3.99
CA TYR A 67 -7.36 -7.77 3.91
C TYR A 67 -7.00 -7.01 2.63
N ASN A 68 -7.84 -6.97 1.57
CA ASN A 68 -7.53 -6.26 0.30
C ASN A 68 -6.05 -6.42 -0.09
N LEU A 69 -5.54 -7.65 0.00
CA LEU A 69 -4.10 -7.89 0.09
C LEU A 69 -3.38 -7.49 -1.21
N PHE A 70 -4.11 -7.31 -2.32
CA PHE A 70 -3.60 -6.82 -3.59
C PHE A 70 -4.72 -6.11 -4.37
N GLU A 71 -4.71 -4.77 -4.45
CA GLU A 71 -5.57 -4.04 -5.40
C GLU A 71 -5.00 -4.19 -6.82
N CYS A 72 -5.72 -4.91 -7.70
CA CYS A 72 -5.43 -4.92 -9.13
C CYS A 72 -6.14 -3.74 -9.82
N ILE A 73 -5.37 -2.86 -10.46
CA ILE A 73 -5.86 -2.07 -11.59
C ILE A 73 -5.63 -2.93 -12.83
N SER A 74 -6.63 -3.73 -13.20
CA SER A 74 -6.67 -4.37 -14.52
C SER A 74 -7.50 -3.49 -15.45
N CYS A 75 -6.84 -2.84 -16.39
CA CYS A 75 -7.47 -2.41 -17.63
C CYS A 75 -7.45 -3.62 -18.57
N GLU A 76 -8.61 -4.12 -19.00
CA GLU A 76 -8.84 -4.66 -20.35
C GLU A 76 -10.30 -5.15 -20.49
N ASP A 77 -10.83 -4.90 -21.69
CA ASP A 77 -12.24 -4.88 -22.08
C ASP A 77 -13.01 -6.21 -21.95
N GLU A 78 -14.25 -6.14 -21.48
CA GLU A 78 -15.23 -7.22 -21.60
C GLU A 78 -15.88 -7.23 -23.00
N THR A 79 -15.96 -8.42 -23.59
CA THR A 79 -17.14 -8.82 -24.37
C THR A 79 -17.52 -10.26 -23.99
N PRO A 80 -18.76 -10.52 -23.53
CA PRO A 80 -19.20 -11.86 -23.16
C PRO A 80 -19.95 -12.54 -24.31
N THR A 81 -19.88 -13.88 -24.35
CA THR A 81 -21.00 -14.68 -24.90
C THR A 81 -21.18 -15.98 -24.10
N PRO A 82 -22.44 -16.41 -23.88
CA PRO A 82 -22.83 -17.44 -22.91
C PRO A 82 -23.05 -18.82 -23.55
N MET A 83 -23.05 -19.90 -22.76
CA MET A 83 -23.94 -21.06 -23.00
C MET A 83 -23.97 -22.05 -21.81
N ASP A 84 -25.15 -22.08 -21.17
CA ASP A 84 -26.05 -23.20 -20.89
C ASP A 84 -25.71 -24.42 -20.01
N ILE A 85 -26.77 -24.74 -19.27
CA ILE A 85 -27.07 -25.68 -18.18
C ILE A 85 -27.61 -27.00 -18.74
N MET A 86 -27.37 -28.13 -18.06
CA MET A 86 -28.32 -29.25 -17.78
C MET A 86 -27.54 -30.41 -17.15
N GLU A 87 -27.73 -30.72 -15.86
CA GLU A 87 -28.73 -31.68 -15.30
C GLU A 87 -28.64 -33.09 -15.90
N GLU A 88 -28.28 -34.08 -15.06
CA GLU A 88 -29.20 -35.18 -14.70
C GLU A 88 -28.64 -36.05 -13.55
N THR A 89 -29.56 -36.39 -12.65
CA THR A 89 -29.44 -37.12 -11.38
C THR A 89 -29.51 -38.65 -11.54
N GLU A 90 -28.89 -39.34 -10.57
CA GLU A 90 -29.23 -40.62 -9.88
C GLU A 90 -29.91 -41.77 -10.64
N ILE A 91 -29.50 -43.03 -10.30
CA ILE A 91 -30.40 -44.14 -9.90
C ILE A 91 -29.61 -45.41 -9.47
N ILE A 92 -29.78 -45.76 -8.18
CA ILE A 92 -30.17 -47.06 -7.57
C ILE A 92 -29.17 -48.23 -7.40
N ASP A 93 -29.01 -48.57 -6.11
CA ASP A 93 -28.54 -49.80 -5.45
C ASP A 93 -29.43 -51.05 -5.69
N GLU A 94 -28.86 -52.26 -5.55
CA GLU A 94 -29.33 -53.36 -4.67
C GLU A 94 -28.85 -54.76 -5.12
N ARG A 95 -28.15 -55.47 -4.21
CA ARG A 95 -28.36 -56.89 -3.77
C ARG A 95 -27.09 -57.41 -3.05
N ILE A 96 -27.07 -57.60 -1.73
CA ILE A 96 -27.65 -58.65 -0.86
C ILE A 96 -26.79 -59.94 -0.74
N GLU A 97 -26.43 -60.20 0.54
CA GLU A 97 -26.15 -61.46 1.27
C GLU A 97 -24.81 -62.22 1.14
N GLY A 98 -24.09 -62.29 2.27
CA GLY A 98 -23.96 -63.56 3.00
C GLY A 98 -22.60 -64.00 3.55
N ILE A 99 -22.52 -64.07 4.88
CA ILE A 99 -21.85 -65.09 5.73
C ILE A 99 -20.44 -64.78 6.29
N GLU A 100 -20.36 -64.94 7.63
CA GLU A 100 -19.25 -64.80 8.58
C GLU A 100 -18.13 -65.87 8.43
N HIS A 101 -16.87 -65.51 8.71
CA HIS A 101 -16.06 -66.09 9.81
C HIS A 101 -14.64 -65.48 9.89
N GLU A 102 -14.18 -65.37 11.14
CA GLU A 102 -12.87 -64.91 11.64
C GLU A 102 -11.66 -65.62 11.02
N GLU A 103 -10.55 -64.87 10.84
CA GLU A 103 -9.21 -65.32 11.23
C GLU A 103 -8.28 -64.10 11.34
N ALA A 104 -7.65 -63.95 12.51
CA ALA A 104 -6.74 -62.87 12.85
C ALA A 104 -5.37 -63.12 12.18
N GLU A 105 -5.02 -62.30 11.19
CA GLU A 105 -3.65 -62.19 10.70
C GLU A 105 -2.91 -61.06 11.42
N GLU A 106 -1.90 -61.46 12.16
CA GLU A 106 -0.88 -60.66 12.83
C GLU A 106 -0.05 -59.91 11.76
N VAL A 107 -0.47 -58.69 11.40
CA VAL A 107 0.31 -57.83 10.50
C VAL A 107 1.36 -57.08 11.31
N LEU A 108 2.59 -57.51 11.13
CA LEU A 108 3.83 -56.86 11.56
C LEU A 108 3.75 -55.33 11.38
N GLU A 109 3.86 -54.60 12.49
CA GLU A 109 4.10 -53.16 12.50
C GLU A 109 5.45 -52.90 11.80
N ALA A 110 5.39 -52.59 10.51
CA ALA A 110 6.51 -51.97 9.82
C ALA A 110 6.67 -50.58 10.43
N GLU A 111 7.68 -50.41 11.30
CA GLU A 111 8.16 -49.10 11.74
C GLU A 111 8.39 -48.22 10.51
N VAL A 112 7.42 -47.33 10.24
CA VAL A 112 7.58 -46.23 9.30
C VAL A 112 8.63 -45.34 9.93
N LYS A 113 9.87 -45.49 9.48
CA LYS A 113 10.93 -44.51 9.74
C LYS A 113 10.44 -43.19 9.13
N GLU A 114 9.86 -42.32 9.96
CA GLU A 114 9.64 -40.93 9.58
C GLU A 114 10.99 -40.37 9.16
N GLU A 115 11.13 -40.05 7.87
CA GLU A 115 12.28 -39.31 7.38
C GLU A 115 12.31 -37.97 8.12
N ILE A 116 13.26 -37.85 9.06
CA ILE A 116 13.46 -36.60 9.80
C ILE A 116 13.91 -35.55 8.77
N TYR A 117 13.00 -34.63 8.47
CA TYR A 117 13.30 -33.52 7.57
C TYR A 117 14.27 -32.54 8.23
N GLU A 118 15.42 -32.31 7.60
CA GLU A 118 16.39 -31.30 8.04
C GLU A 118 16.03 -29.92 7.47
N PRO A 119 15.82 -28.90 8.32
CA PRO A 119 15.51 -27.54 7.86
C PRO A 119 16.62 -26.97 6.97
N LYS A 120 16.24 -26.36 5.85
CA LYS A 120 17.18 -25.76 4.88
C LYS A 120 16.92 -24.27 4.69
N THR A 121 17.89 -23.60 4.06
CA THR A 121 17.66 -22.25 3.52
C THR A 121 17.20 -22.34 2.08
N VAL A 122 15.98 -21.90 1.82
CA VAL A 122 15.38 -21.82 0.49
C VAL A 122 15.60 -20.42 -0.06
N THR A 123 16.25 -20.32 -1.21
CA THR A 123 16.43 -19.06 -1.94
C THR A 123 15.57 -19.08 -3.20
N VAL A 124 14.79 -18.02 -3.40
CA VAL A 124 13.85 -17.89 -4.52
C VAL A 124 14.19 -16.63 -5.31
N ASP A 125 14.44 -16.77 -6.61
CA ASP A 125 14.48 -15.64 -7.53
C ASP A 125 13.03 -15.31 -7.94
N PHE A 126 12.48 -14.23 -7.40
CA PHE A 126 11.05 -13.94 -7.51
C PHE A 126 10.64 -13.56 -8.93
N THR A 127 9.62 -14.25 -9.44
CA THR A 127 8.85 -13.89 -10.65
C THR A 127 7.37 -13.88 -10.30
N LYS A 128 6.54 -13.17 -11.09
CA LYS A 128 5.08 -13.11 -10.85
C LYS A 128 4.40 -14.48 -10.97
N GLU A 129 5.03 -15.46 -11.62
CA GLU A 129 4.55 -16.85 -11.75
C GLU A 129 4.65 -17.63 -10.43
N ILE A 130 5.61 -17.27 -9.58
CA ILE A 130 5.82 -17.92 -8.28
C ILE A 130 4.71 -17.53 -7.29
N GLY A 131 4.07 -16.39 -7.51
CA GLY A 131 2.95 -15.90 -6.72
C GLY A 131 3.08 -14.40 -6.44
N LYS A 132 2.53 -13.97 -5.31
CA LYS A 132 2.50 -12.57 -4.88
C LYS A 132 3.48 -12.34 -3.74
N PHE A 133 4.18 -11.21 -3.76
CA PHE A 133 5.08 -10.79 -2.69
C PHE A 133 5.15 -9.28 -2.66
N GLU A 134 5.11 -8.71 -1.48
CA GLU A 134 5.26 -7.28 -1.26
C GLU A 134 5.93 -7.01 0.09
N THR A 135 6.79 -6.00 0.14
CA THR A 135 7.35 -5.49 1.41
C THR A 135 6.50 -4.35 1.95
N ALA A 136 6.57 -4.07 3.26
CA ALA A 136 5.92 -2.91 3.87
C ALA A 136 6.32 -1.59 3.18
N LEU A 137 7.54 -1.54 2.64
CA LEU A 137 8.07 -0.39 1.93
C LEU A 137 7.40 -0.20 0.57
N GLU A 138 7.08 -1.29 -0.14
CA GLU A 138 6.25 -1.25 -1.35
C GLU A 138 4.82 -0.81 -1.01
N ILE A 139 4.23 -1.43 0.03
CA ILE A 139 2.86 -1.19 0.49
C ILE A 139 2.65 0.28 0.87
N LYS A 140 3.63 0.90 1.54
CA LYS A 140 3.62 2.33 1.91
C LYS A 140 3.30 3.25 0.72
N TYR A 141 3.79 2.92 -0.48
CA TYR A 141 3.55 3.72 -1.68
C TYR A 141 2.34 3.23 -2.48
N SER A 142 2.16 1.91 -2.63
CA SER A 142 1.04 1.35 -3.40
C SER A 142 -0.31 1.68 -2.77
N SER A 143 -0.45 1.55 -1.44
CA SER A 143 -1.68 1.88 -0.70
C SER A 143 -2.13 3.35 -0.84
N LEU A 144 -1.18 4.23 -1.12
CA LEU A 144 -1.40 5.65 -1.33
C LEU A 144 -1.58 6.03 -2.80
N LYS A 145 -1.64 5.06 -3.71
CA LYS A 145 -1.66 5.23 -5.17
C LYS A 145 -0.47 6.06 -5.68
N LEU A 146 0.68 5.90 -5.03
CA LEU A 146 1.94 6.55 -5.37
C LEU A 146 2.84 5.60 -6.14
N SER A 147 2.43 5.25 -7.36
CA SER A 147 3.20 4.35 -8.23
C SER A 147 4.10 5.08 -9.22
N GLN A 148 3.76 6.32 -9.59
CA GLN A 148 4.39 7.05 -10.69
C GLN A 148 4.79 8.49 -10.33
N PHE A 149 5.77 9.01 -11.06
CA PHE A 149 6.24 10.40 -10.99
C PHE A 149 6.34 11.02 -12.40
N PRO A 150 5.95 12.28 -12.62
CA PRO A 150 5.38 13.22 -11.65
C PRO A 150 4.01 12.79 -11.15
N ILE A 151 3.59 13.33 -9.99
CA ILE A 151 2.33 12.99 -9.35
C ILE A 151 1.17 13.42 -10.24
N LYS A 152 0.27 12.48 -10.53
CA LYS A 152 -1.02 12.70 -11.18
C LYS A 152 -2.07 11.91 -10.42
N ILE A 153 -2.96 12.62 -9.73
CA ILE A 153 -4.01 12.01 -8.92
C ILE A 153 -5.35 12.53 -9.39
N SER A 154 -6.29 11.62 -9.53
CA SER A 154 -7.69 11.88 -9.89
C SER A 154 -8.56 10.88 -9.15
N ASN A 155 -9.68 11.34 -8.61
CA ASN A 155 -10.78 10.49 -8.16
C ASN A 155 -12.05 10.72 -9.00
N ILE A 156 -11.90 11.28 -10.20
CA ILE A 156 -12.98 11.35 -11.18
C ILE A 156 -13.36 9.92 -11.59
N PRO A 157 -14.64 9.53 -11.51
CA PRO A 157 -15.10 8.23 -11.97
C PRO A 157 -14.75 7.97 -13.43
N GLU A 158 -14.43 6.73 -13.75
CA GLU A 158 -14.13 6.32 -15.11
C GLU A 158 -15.29 6.62 -16.07
N GLY A 159 -14.98 7.04 -17.30
CA GLY A 159 -15.97 7.47 -18.30
C GLY A 159 -16.58 8.86 -18.06
N MET A 160 -16.36 9.50 -16.91
CA MET A 160 -16.88 10.84 -16.67
C MET A 160 -16.11 11.90 -17.47
N THR A 161 -16.83 12.70 -18.25
CA THR A 161 -16.28 13.80 -19.04
C THR A 161 -16.91 15.14 -18.65
N PHE A 162 -16.26 16.25 -19.04
CA PHE A 162 -16.68 17.62 -18.75
C PHE A 162 -16.72 18.41 -20.07
N PRO A 163 -17.82 18.30 -20.85
CA PRO A 163 -17.92 18.91 -22.17
C PRO A 163 -17.98 20.44 -22.12
N ASP A 164 -18.54 21.00 -21.04
CA ASP A 164 -18.73 22.43 -20.90
C ASP A 164 -17.53 23.07 -20.22
N ILE A 165 -16.94 24.07 -20.88
CA ILE A 165 -15.76 24.79 -20.39
C ILE A 165 -16.05 26.28 -20.38
N VAL A 166 -15.94 26.89 -19.21
CA VAL A 166 -16.04 28.35 -19.04
C VAL A 166 -14.71 28.90 -18.54
N VAL A 167 -14.04 29.69 -19.37
CA VAL A 167 -12.77 30.33 -19.00
C VAL A 167 -13.04 31.54 -18.13
N ILE A 168 -12.50 31.56 -16.91
CA ILE A 168 -12.56 32.71 -16.00
C ILE A 168 -11.45 33.70 -16.35
N GLY A 169 -10.25 33.21 -16.67
CA GLY A 169 -9.09 34.02 -17.07
C GLY A 169 -7.89 33.84 -16.15
N ASN A 170 -6.93 34.76 -16.24
CA ASN A 170 -5.71 34.73 -15.44
C ASN A 170 -5.87 35.62 -14.20
N THR A 171 -5.48 35.11 -13.04
CA THR A 171 -5.45 35.87 -11.78
C THR A 171 -4.41 35.30 -10.83
N ASP A 172 -4.15 36.05 -9.77
CA ASP A 172 -3.38 35.55 -8.63
C ASP A 172 -4.34 34.89 -7.64
N ILE A 173 -3.93 33.76 -7.07
CA ILE A 173 -4.68 33.08 -6.02
C ILE A 173 -3.94 33.20 -4.69
N LYS A 174 -4.67 33.16 -3.59
CA LYS A 174 -4.12 33.06 -2.24
C LYS A 174 -4.46 31.71 -1.64
N ILE A 175 -3.51 31.13 -0.91
CA ILE A 175 -3.68 29.88 -0.15
C ILE A 175 -3.21 30.18 1.26
N GLY A 176 -4.17 30.38 2.17
CA GLY A 176 -3.89 31.01 3.46
C GLY A 176 -3.22 32.37 3.27
N ASN A 177 -1.99 32.52 3.78
CA ASN A 177 -1.22 33.76 3.69
C ASN A 177 -0.33 33.88 2.44
N GLU A 178 -0.21 32.83 1.64
CA GLU A 178 0.68 32.79 0.48
C GLU A 178 -0.05 33.18 -0.80
N THR A 179 0.63 33.91 -1.68
CA THR A 179 0.09 34.32 -2.98
C THR A 179 0.82 33.59 -4.10
N ILE A 180 0.07 32.91 -4.96
CA ILE A 180 0.56 32.28 -6.19
C ILE A 180 0.14 33.12 -7.36
N LYS A 181 1.12 33.57 -8.14
CA LYS A 181 0.89 34.46 -9.27
C LYS A 181 0.60 33.73 -10.56
N ASN A 182 -0.14 34.37 -11.46
CA ASN A 182 -0.35 33.92 -12.84
C ASN A 182 -1.00 32.53 -12.94
N CYS A 183 -2.07 32.31 -12.17
CA CYS A 183 -2.91 31.12 -12.30
C CYS A 183 -3.99 31.35 -13.36
N HIS A 184 -4.17 30.38 -14.25
CA HIS A 184 -5.27 30.35 -15.20
C HIS A 184 -6.43 29.56 -14.61
N LEU A 185 -7.60 30.19 -14.52
CA LEU A 185 -8.80 29.63 -13.93
C LEU A 185 -9.84 29.32 -15.02
N LYS A 186 -10.47 28.14 -14.93
CA LYS A 186 -11.64 27.77 -15.74
C LYS A 186 -12.58 26.86 -14.94
N ILE A 187 -13.86 26.88 -15.29
CA ILE A 187 -14.83 25.91 -14.82
C ILE A 187 -14.99 24.82 -15.89
N LEU A 188 -14.91 23.57 -15.47
CA LEU A 188 -15.25 22.39 -16.25
C LEU A 188 -16.57 21.85 -15.70
N SER A 189 -17.57 21.60 -16.53
CA SER A 189 -18.86 21.10 -16.06
C SER A 189 -19.43 20.00 -16.93
N ASN A 190 -20.23 19.16 -16.28
CA ASN A 190 -21.18 18.25 -16.91
C ASN A 190 -22.53 18.42 -16.21
N GLU A 191 -23.48 17.52 -16.50
CA GLU A 191 -24.84 17.58 -15.95
C GLU A 191 -24.88 17.49 -14.41
N SER A 192 -23.88 16.87 -13.77
CA SER A 192 -23.89 16.57 -12.33
C SER A 192 -22.91 17.39 -11.51
N ILE A 193 -21.74 17.74 -12.06
CA ILE A 193 -20.59 18.27 -11.31
C ILE A 193 -19.98 19.45 -12.06
N LYS A 194 -19.50 20.43 -11.27
CA LYS A 194 -18.65 21.52 -11.75
C LYS A 194 -17.30 21.43 -11.04
N LEU A 195 -16.22 21.55 -11.78
CA LEU A 195 -14.85 21.61 -11.27
C LEU A 195 -14.26 22.98 -11.55
N LEU A 196 -13.65 23.62 -10.56
CA LEU A 196 -12.75 24.75 -10.78
C LEU A 196 -11.35 24.20 -11.06
N GLU A 197 -10.87 24.30 -12.29
CA GLU A 197 -9.47 24.05 -12.62
C GLU A 197 -8.64 25.33 -12.42
N ILE A 198 -7.64 25.22 -11.55
CA ILE A 198 -6.54 26.15 -11.32
C ILE A 198 -5.30 25.58 -12.01
N LYS A 199 -4.89 26.22 -13.10
CA LYS A 199 -3.70 25.82 -13.86
C LYS A 199 -2.58 26.82 -13.69
N HIS A 200 -1.42 26.34 -13.28
CA HIS A 200 -0.17 27.08 -13.24
C HIS A 200 0.88 26.31 -14.06
N ARG A 201 2.01 26.94 -14.40
CA ARG A 201 3.07 26.26 -15.18
C ARG A 201 3.70 25.04 -14.48
N GLU A 202 3.59 25.00 -13.14
CA GLU A 202 4.21 23.98 -12.28
C GLU A 202 3.21 22.94 -11.77
N PHE A 203 1.91 23.23 -11.80
CA PHE A 203 0.88 22.33 -11.29
C PHE A 203 -0.47 22.61 -11.94
N LYS A 204 -1.37 21.63 -11.85
CA LYS A 204 -2.79 21.79 -12.11
C LYS A 204 -3.55 21.24 -10.90
N LEU A 205 -4.59 21.93 -10.47
CA LEU A 205 -5.50 21.50 -9.42
C LEU A 205 -6.92 21.73 -9.91
N ALA A 206 -7.78 20.72 -9.87
CA ALA A 206 -9.21 20.84 -10.10
C ALA A 206 -9.95 20.37 -8.85
N LEU A 207 -10.89 21.16 -8.38
CA LEU A 207 -11.71 20.86 -7.20
C LEU A 207 -13.17 20.97 -7.57
N SER A 208 -14.01 20.06 -7.08
CA SER A 208 -15.46 20.18 -7.26
C SER A 208 -16.01 21.36 -6.48
N VAL A 209 -16.83 22.16 -7.15
CA VAL A 209 -17.29 23.45 -6.64
C VAL A 209 -18.76 23.69 -6.95
N SER A 210 -19.37 24.56 -6.15
CA SER A 210 -20.68 25.13 -6.39
C SER A 210 -20.58 26.65 -6.44
N LEU A 211 -21.54 27.28 -7.12
CA LEU A 211 -21.64 28.73 -7.19
C LEU A 211 -22.76 29.19 -6.26
N ASN A 212 -22.39 29.92 -5.19
CA ASN A 212 -23.32 30.53 -4.25
C ASN A 212 -23.28 32.04 -4.46
N ASN A 213 -24.29 32.58 -5.16
CA ASN A 213 -24.30 33.94 -5.70
C ASN A 213 -23.11 34.18 -6.63
N ASP A 214 -22.21 35.08 -6.24
CA ASP A 214 -20.98 35.42 -6.96
C ASP A 214 -19.74 34.73 -6.32
N THR A 215 -19.93 33.77 -5.39
CA THR A 215 -18.82 33.10 -4.67
C THR A 215 -18.77 31.60 -4.98
N ILE A 216 -17.62 31.15 -5.45
CA ILE A 216 -17.29 29.74 -5.67
C ILE A 216 -16.87 29.13 -4.35
N LYS A 217 -17.55 28.05 -3.96
CA LYS A 217 -17.26 27.26 -2.75
C LYS A 217 -17.01 25.81 -3.10
N ASN A 218 -16.31 25.09 -2.23
CA ASN A 218 -16.14 23.65 -2.36
C ASN A 218 -17.51 22.93 -2.41
N TYR A 219 -17.60 21.87 -3.20
CA TYR A 219 -18.77 21.02 -3.31
C TYR A 219 -18.32 19.57 -3.46
N GLY A 220 -18.34 18.81 -2.37
CA GLY A 220 -17.99 17.38 -2.38
C GLY A 220 -16.49 17.12 -2.36
N THR A 221 -16.10 15.93 -2.84
CA THR A 221 -14.74 15.37 -2.67
C THR A 221 -14.02 15.16 -3.99
N ILE A 222 -14.61 15.48 -5.13
CA ILE A 222 -13.99 15.23 -6.43
C ILE A 222 -12.85 16.22 -6.64
N ARG A 223 -11.70 15.69 -7.04
CA ARG A 223 -10.47 16.44 -7.20
C ARG A 223 -9.54 15.81 -8.22
N VAL A 224 -8.72 16.65 -8.81
CA VAL A 224 -7.61 16.26 -9.66
C VAL A 224 -6.43 17.14 -9.31
N TYR A 225 -5.25 16.58 -9.17
CA TYR A 225 -4.04 17.39 -9.17
C TYR A 225 -2.90 16.71 -9.89
N GLU A 226 -2.07 17.54 -10.53
CA GLU A 226 -0.93 17.12 -11.33
C GLU A 226 0.23 18.08 -11.05
N ILE A 227 1.42 17.51 -10.82
CA ILE A 227 2.67 18.26 -10.81
C ILE A 227 3.28 18.18 -12.20
N SER A 228 3.81 19.31 -12.69
CA SER A 228 4.47 19.36 -14.00
C SER A 228 5.68 18.41 -14.06
N SER A 229 5.80 17.62 -15.14
CA SER A 229 6.97 16.76 -15.39
C SER A 229 8.26 17.54 -15.58
N LEU A 230 8.19 18.82 -15.93
CA LEU A 230 9.33 19.69 -16.19
C LEU A 230 9.74 20.51 -14.96
N ILE A 231 9.11 20.26 -13.80
CA ILE A 231 9.38 21.02 -12.58
C ILE A 231 10.80 20.75 -12.05
N LYS A 232 11.47 21.80 -11.59
CA LYS A 232 12.74 21.66 -10.85
C LYS A 232 12.46 21.20 -9.41
N TYR A 233 13.38 20.43 -8.83
CA TYR A 233 13.29 19.94 -7.44
C TYR A 233 12.83 21.01 -6.44
N SER A 234 13.54 22.14 -6.35
CA SER A 234 13.22 23.20 -5.38
C SER A 234 11.86 23.86 -5.61
N ARG A 235 11.32 23.82 -6.83
CA ARG A 235 9.97 24.30 -7.13
C ARG A 235 8.93 23.24 -6.82
N MET A 236 9.23 21.96 -7.01
CA MET A 236 8.37 20.84 -6.63
C MET A 236 8.12 20.82 -5.12
N ILE A 237 9.15 21.01 -4.30
CA ILE A 237 8.99 21.09 -2.84
C ILE A 237 7.97 22.18 -2.47
N LYS A 238 8.05 23.36 -3.10
CA LYS A 238 7.07 24.44 -2.90
C LYS A 238 5.66 24.07 -3.35
N VAL A 239 5.52 23.26 -4.40
CA VAL A 239 4.22 22.76 -4.83
C VAL A 239 3.67 21.74 -3.82
N LEU A 240 4.51 20.87 -3.26
CA LEU A 240 4.10 19.94 -2.21
C LEU A 240 3.68 20.68 -0.93
N GLU A 241 4.44 21.68 -0.48
CA GLU A 241 4.08 22.54 0.66
C GLU A 241 2.74 23.26 0.46
N MET A 242 2.45 23.68 -0.77
CA MET A 242 1.18 24.29 -1.12
C MET A 242 0.03 23.27 -1.04
N LEU A 243 0.21 22.08 -1.64
CA LEU A 243 -0.80 21.02 -1.60
C LEU A 243 -1.06 20.56 -0.15
N GLU A 244 0.00 20.46 0.66
CA GLU A 244 -0.11 20.19 2.10
C GLU A 244 -1.01 21.20 2.79
N LYS A 245 -0.81 22.51 2.56
CA LYS A 245 -1.67 23.56 3.12
C LYS A 245 -3.12 23.43 2.69
N ILE A 246 -3.36 23.19 1.39
CA ILE A 246 -4.71 23.02 0.85
C ILE A 246 -5.42 21.84 1.55
N PHE A 247 -4.78 20.67 1.58
CA PHE A 247 -5.37 19.46 2.17
C PHE A 247 -5.41 19.48 3.71
N ASN A 248 -4.68 20.41 4.33
CA ASN A 248 -4.79 20.73 5.75
C ASN A 248 -5.86 21.82 6.03
N GLY A 249 -6.66 22.21 5.04
CA GLY A 249 -7.81 23.12 5.20
C GLY A 249 -7.52 24.60 4.95
N ALA A 250 -6.36 24.98 4.41
CA ALA A 250 -6.11 26.37 4.05
C ALA A 250 -7.05 26.82 2.91
N VAL A 251 -7.74 27.94 3.12
CA VAL A 251 -8.65 28.52 2.13
C VAL A 251 -7.90 28.95 0.88
N ILE A 252 -8.38 28.50 -0.29
CA ILE A 252 -8.01 29.02 -1.60
C ILE A 252 -8.94 30.19 -1.93
N SER A 253 -8.38 31.39 -2.09
CA SER A 253 -9.15 32.59 -2.43
C SER A 253 -8.62 33.34 -3.64
N PHE A 254 -9.54 33.92 -4.41
CA PHE A 254 -9.23 34.76 -5.56
C PHE A 254 -10.40 35.71 -5.84
N LYS A 255 -10.14 36.72 -6.67
CA LYS A 255 -11.17 37.62 -7.17
C LYS A 255 -10.94 37.90 -8.65
N VAL A 256 -11.96 37.70 -9.47
CA VAL A 256 -11.97 38.06 -10.89
C VAL A 256 -13.30 38.75 -11.20
N ASN A 257 -13.25 40.04 -11.52
CA ASN A 257 -14.45 40.87 -11.68
C ASN A 257 -15.34 40.79 -10.43
N ARG A 258 -16.56 40.26 -10.59
CA ARG A 258 -17.52 40.03 -9.51
C ARG A 258 -17.40 38.64 -8.88
N LEU A 259 -16.66 37.72 -9.49
CA LEU A 259 -16.51 36.34 -9.01
C LEU A 259 -15.46 36.27 -7.89
N TYR A 260 -15.81 35.59 -6.80
CA TYR A 260 -14.93 35.34 -5.67
C TYR A 260 -14.71 33.84 -5.51
N GLY A 261 -13.50 33.45 -5.10
CA GLY A 261 -13.20 32.09 -4.64
C GLY A 261 -13.05 32.07 -3.13
N ASP A 262 -13.69 31.12 -2.48
CA ASP A 262 -13.60 30.82 -1.06
C ASP A 262 -13.74 29.31 -0.88
N ILE A 263 -12.65 28.59 -1.12
CA ILE A 263 -12.66 27.12 -1.32
C ILE A 263 -11.75 26.47 -0.28
N GLU A 264 -12.34 25.64 0.58
CA GLU A 264 -11.64 24.76 1.52
C GLU A 264 -11.70 23.32 1.00
N ALA A 265 -10.55 22.65 0.92
CA ALA A 265 -10.44 21.30 0.39
C ALA A 265 -9.64 20.40 1.34
N GLU A 266 -9.97 20.43 2.64
CA GLU A 266 -9.37 19.56 3.64
C GLU A 266 -9.59 18.08 3.25
N ASP A 267 -8.50 17.31 3.27
CA ASP A 267 -8.55 15.87 3.07
C ASP A 267 -7.36 15.20 3.75
N ARG A 268 -7.65 14.39 4.78
CA ARG A 268 -6.63 13.72 5.59
C ARG A 268 -5.84 12.67 4.81
N ILE A 269 -6.47 11.98 3.86
CA ILE A 269 -5.82 10.95 3.05
C ILE A 269 -4.84 11.62 2.09
N GLU A 270 -5.27 12.67 1.38
CA GLU A 270 -4.38 13.42 0.49
C GLU A 270 -3.26 14.14 1.27
N LEU A 271 -3.57 14.68 2.47
CA LEU A 271 -2.56 15.24 3.35
C LEU A 271 -1.48 14.21 3.71
N MET A 272 -1.88 12.98 4.08
CA MET A 272 -0.95 11.89 4.38
C MET A 272 -0.10 11.52 3.16
N LYS A 273 -0.69 11.50 1.95
CA LYS A 273 0.06 11.27 0.70
C LYS A 273 1.14 12.34 0.49
N ILE A 274 0.77 13.62 0.58
CA ILE A 274 1.70 14.73 0.37
C ILE A 274 2.84 14.68 1.40
N LYS A 275 2.54 14.45 2.68
CA LYS A 275 3.55 14.33 3.74
C LYS A 275 4.48 13.14 3.52
N THR A 276 3.95 12.00 3.09
CA THR A 276 4.75 10.80 2.77
C THR A 276 5.75 11.11 1.66
N ILE A 277 5.32 11.83 0.63
CA ILE A 277 6.17 12.24 -0.49
C ILE A 277 7.23 13.27 -0.06
N GLN A 278 6.86 14.27 0.74
CA GLN A 278 7.81 15.24 1.28
C GLN A 278 8.90 14.56 2.12
N ASN A 279 8.51 13.63 2.99
CA ASN A 279 9.44 12.86 3.80
C ASN A 279 10.37 12.00 2.92
N PHE A 280 9.83 11.34 1.90
CA PHE A 280 10.62 10.62 0.90
C PHE A 280 11.68 11.53 0.27
N PHE A 281 11.31 12.71 -0.22
CA PHE A 281 12.26 13.61 -0.88
C PHE A 281 13.31 14.17 0.07
N LYS A 282 12.97 14.42 1.33
CA LYS A 282 13.91 14.83 2.37
C LYS A 282 14.95 13.74 2.62
N THR A 283 14.50 12.51 2.83
CA THR A 283 15.40 11.35 3.03
C THR A 283 16.28 11.13 1.80
N PHE A 284 15.71 11.18 0.60
CA PHE A 284 16.44 10.98 -0.65
C PHE A 284 17.54 12.03 -0.88
N GLU A 285 17.27 13.30 -0.55
CA GLU A 285 18.27 14.37 -0.61
C GLU A 285 19.37 14.19 0.44
N ASN A 286 19.01 13.77 1.67
CA ASN A 286 19.97 13.46 2.74
C ASN A 286 20.92 12.31 2.36
N SER A 287 20.47 11.33 1.59
CA SER A 287 21.31 10.28 0.99
C SER A 287 22.27 10.82 -0.10
N GLY A 288 22.22 12.13 -0.40
CA GLY A 288 22.95 12.78 -1.47
C GLY A 288 22.49 12.35 -2.86
N CYS A 289 21.30 11.76 -2.98
CA CYS A 289 20.73 11.38 -4.26
C CYS A 289 20.05 12.60 -4.90
N ARG A 290 20.15 12.72 -6.22
CA ARG A 290 19.46 13.76 -6.99
C ARG A 290 18.62 13.09 -8.06
N PHE A 291 17.36 13.52 -8.19
CA PHE A 291 16.49 13.01 -9.25
C PHE A 291 16.36 14.04 -10.37
N GLN A 292 16.23 13.53 -11.60
CA GLN A 292 15.74 14.28 -12.75
C GLN A 292 14.52 13.52 -13.27
N ALA A 293 13.35 14.18 -13.23
CA ALA A 293 12.06 13.54 -13.48
C ALA A 293 12.01 12.83 -14.84
N ASP A 294 12.62 13.43 -15.85
CA ASP A 294 12.72 12.96 -17.23
C ASP A 294 13.69 11.79 -17.42
N LYS A 295 14.51 11.46 -16.42
CA LYS A 295 15.48 10.36 -16.44
C LYS A 295 15.12 9.19 -15.53
N LEU A 296 13.95 9.24 -14.90
CA LEU A 296 13.50 8.16 -14.05
C LEU A 296 13.21 6.90 -14.89
N PRO A 297 13.59 5.71 -14.41
CA PRO A 297 13.21 4.47 -15.06
C PRO A 297 11.68 4.33 -15.08
N LYS A 298 11.16 3.73 -16.15
CA LYS A 298 9.77 3.28 -16.16
C LYS A 298 9.68 1.98 -15.37
N CYS A 299 8.99 2.01 -14.24
CA CYS A 299 8.73 0.84 -13.41
C CYS A 299 7.35 0.94 -12.76
N GLU A 300 6.90 -0.16 -12.16
CA GLU A 300 5.58 -0.26 -11.52
C GLU A 300 5.47 0.66 -10.29
N ASN A 301 6.54 0.75 -9.48
CA ASN A 301 6.60 1.59 -8.29
C ASN A 301 7.90 2.39 -8.24
N ILE A 302 7.84 3.64 -8.70
CA ILE A 302 9.05 4.50 -8.80
C ILE A 302 9.57 4.94 -7.43
N TYR A 303 8.69 5.19 -6.47
CA TYR A 303 9.11 5.65 -5.14
C TYR A 303 9.84 4.55 -4.38
N TYR A 304 9.32 3.31 -4.45
CA TYR A 304 10.02 2.15 -3.90
C TYR A 304 11.41 1.98 -4.51
N LEU A 305 11.49 1.97 -5.85
CA LEU A 305 12.77 1.80 -6.55
C LEU A 305 13.80 2.89 -6.17
N LEU A 306 13.36 4.13 -6.03
CA LEU A 306 14.23 5.22 -5.59
C LEU A 306 14.64 5.07 -4.12
N GLU A 307 13.77 4.58 -3.24
CA GLU A 307 14.13 4.31 -1.85
C GLU A 307 15.16 3.18 -1.73
N LEU A 308 15.04 2.12 -2.54
CA LEU A 308 16.08 1.10 -2.66
C LEU A 308 17.40 1.70 -3.16
N TYR A 309 17.37 2.56 -4.17
CA TYR A 309 18.58 3.21 -4.67
C TYR A 309 19.27 4.08 -3.60
N ALA A 310 18.50 4.84 -2.81
CA ALA A 310 19.02 5.63 -1.71
C ALA A 310 19.66 4.75 -0.63
N ALA A 311 18.98 3.70 -0.20
CA ALA A 311 19.50 2.76 0.79
C ALA A 311 20.76 2.03 0.29
N LEU A 312 20.80 1.62 -0.98
CA LEU A 312 21.99 1.03 -1.59
C LEU A 312 23.19 1.98 -1.54
N LYS A 313 22.97 3.28 -1.79
CA LYS A 313 24.04 4.28 -1.76
C LYS A 313 24.58 4.50 -0.34
N GLU A 314 23.71 4.39 0.66
CA GLU A 314 24.07 4.48 2.08
C GLU A 314 24.65 3.18 2.65
N ASN A 315 24.69 2.09 1.89
CA ASN A 315 24.94 0.73 2.38
C ASN A 315 24.06 0.37 3.58
N ARG A 316 22.80 0.83 3.55
CA ARG A 316 21.84 0.68 4.63
C ARG A 316 21.08 -0.64 4.48
N ILE A 317 21.12 -1.48 5.52
CA ILE A 317 20.20 -2.62 5.68
C ILE A 317 18.85 -2.07 6.11
N ILE A 318 17.78 -2.47 5.43
CA ILE A 318 16.42 -2.03 5.75
C ILE A 318 15.75 -3.12 6.59
N GLU A 319 15.35 -2.79 7.81
CA GLU A 319 14.49 -3.65 8.61
C GLU A 319 13.02 -3.35 8.28
N THR A 320 12.26 -4.39 7.98
CA THR A 320 10.86 -4.24 7.54
C THR A 320 10.09 -5.56 7.75
N TRP A 321 8.92 -5.66 7.15
CA TRP A 321 8.16 -6.89 7.04
C TRP A 321 7.67 -7.09 5.60
N CYS A 322 7.30 -8.33 5.27
CA CYS A 322 6.74 -8.68 3.97
C CYS A 322 5.48 -9.53 4.09
N ASN A 323 4.63 -9.43 3.07
CA ASN A 323 3.59 -10.39 2.79
C ASN A 323 4.01 -11.24 1.58
N PHE A 324 3.64 -12.52 1.59
CA PHE A 324 3.80 -13.38 0.43
C PHE A 324 2.69 -14.41 0.36
N ASN A 325 2.35 -14.79 -0.87
CA ASN A 325 1.50 -15.92 -1.20
C ASN A 325 2.13 -16.60 -2.41
N PHE A 326 2.80 -17.71 -2.16
CA PHE A 326 3.56 -18.44 -3.16
C PHE A 326 2.89 -19.75 -3.51
N ASN A 327 2.97 -20.14 -4.79
CA ASN A 327 2.72 -21.51 -5.20
C ASN A 327 3.86 -22.40 -4.67
N ASN A 328 3.55 -23.21 -3.67
CA ASN A 328 4.52 -24.03 -2.97
C ASN A 328 4.91 -25.29 -3.74
N GLU A 329 4.17 -25.68 -4.79
CA GLU A 329 4.53 -26.82 -5.64
C GLU A 329 5.91 -26.63 -6.28
N ASN A 330 6.25 -25.37 -6.63
CA ASN A 330 7.50 -25.03 -7.29
C ASN A 330 8.65 -24.73 -6.32
N ILE A 331 8.34 -24.29 -5.10
CA ILE A 331 9.35 -23.84 -4.12
C ILE A 331 9.66 -24.94 -3.09
N ASN A 332 8.68 -25.77 -2.76
CA ASN A 332 8.76 -26.85 -1.78
C ASN A 332 9.34 -26.37 -0.43
N LEU A 333 8.75 -25.29 0.10
CA LEU A 333 8.98 -24.82 1.46
C LEU A 333 8.32 -25.77 2.45
N LYS A 334 9.07 -26.09 3.51
CA LYS A 334 8.60 -26.88 4.63
C LYS A 334 8.75 -26.12 5.95
N GLU A 335 8.13 -26.66 6.99
CA GLU A 335 8.22 -26.09 8.33
C GLU A 335 9.69 -25.99 8.77
N LYS A 336 10.03 -24.89 9.44
CA LYS A 336 11.38 -24.53 9.93
C LYS A 336 12.39 -24.13 8.87
N ASP A 337 12.05 -24.18 7.58
CA ASP A 337 12.92 -23.66 6.52
C ASP A 337 13.13 -22.15 6.68
N SER A 338 14.33 -21.67 6.33
CA SER A 338 14.60 -20.24 6.18
C SER A 338 14.31 -19.81 4.75
N LEU A 339 13.74 -18.62 4.56
CA LEU A 339 13.38 -18.12 3.23
C LEU A 339 14.17 -16.84 2.89
N ILE A 340 14.78 -16.86 1.71
CA ILE A 340 15.42 -15.71 1.07
C ILE A 340 14.74 -15.47 -0.27
N VAL A 341 14.26 -14.26 -0.50
CA VAL A 341 13.66 -13.84 -1.77
C VAL A 341 14.59 -12.83 -2.44
N LYS A 342 14.93 -13.07 -3.71
CA LYS A 342 15.78 -12.21 -4.51
C LYS A 342 14.98 -11.56 -5.63
N ARG A 343 15.24 -10.27 -5.86
CA ARG A 343 14.65 -9.47 -6.93
C ARG A 343 15.72 -8.63 -7.60
N LYS A 344 15.52 -8.31 -8.88
CA LYS A 344 16.42 -7.45 -9.64
C LYS A 344 15.66 -6.31 -10.27
N TYR A 345 16.14 -5.10 -10.06
CA TYR A 345 15.54 -3.88 -10.59
C TYR A 345 16.52 -3.13 -11.48
N PRO A 346 16.27 -3.10 -12.81
CA PRO A 346 17.02 -2.23 -13.70
C PRO A 346 16.77 -0.76 -13.32
N PHE A 347 17.80 -0.07 -12.86
CA PHE A 347 17.70 1.33 -12.47
C PHE A 347 18.08 2.26 -13.62
N ASP A 348 19.20 1.97 -14.30
CA ASP A 348 19.61 2.66 -15.51
C ASP A 348 20.33 1.72 -16.51
N LYS A 349 21.10 2.29 -17.46
CA LYS A 349 21.84 1.50 -18.44
C LYS A 349 22.95 0.65 -17.82
N ASN A 350 23.54 1.12 -16.73
CA ASN A 350 24.75 0.58 -16.12
C ASN A 350 24.50 -0.03 -14.73
N LEU A 351 23.34 0.21 -14.14
CA LEU A 351 23.01 -0.23 -12.79
C LEU A 351 21.76 -1.10 -12.74
N VAL A 352 21.93 -2.31 -12.21
CA VAL A 352 20.86 -3.16 -11.69
C VAL A 352 21.00 -3.21 -10.17
N ILE A 353 19.90 -2.94 -9.47
CA ILE A 353 19.82 -3.10 -8.02
C ILE A 353 19.36 -4.53 -7.76
N GLU A 354 20.19 -5.30 -7.08
CA GLU A 354 19.79 -6.60 -6.55
C GLU A 354 19.29 -6.42 -5.13
N GLU A 355 18.08 -6.90 -4.90
CA GLU A 355 17.41 -6.91 -3.62
C GLU A 355 17.36 -8.33 -3.09
N LYS A 356 17.85 -8.52 -1.87
CA LYS A 356 17.80 -9.79 -1.15
C LYS A 356 17.02 -9.58 0.14
N ILE A 357 15.79 -10.08 0.17
CA ILE A 357 14.93 -10.07 1.34
C ILE A 357 15.13 -11.37 2.12
N ILE A 358 15.47 -11.27 3.40
CA ILE A 358 15.75 -12.41 4.28
C ILE A 358 14.74 -12.38 5.42
N LEU A 359 13.92 -13.42 5.54
CA LEU A 359 13.01 -13.55 6.69
C LEU A 359 13.83 -13.78 7.97
N LYS A 360 13.48 -13.07 9.04
CA LYS A 360 14.17 -13.19 10.34
C LYS A 360 13.79 -14.49 11.05
N ALA A 361 12.54 -14.91 10.92
CA ALA A 361 12.03 -16.16 11.49
C ALA A 361 11.88 -17.21 10.38
N PRO A 362 12.11 -18.50 10.69
CA PRO A 362 11.83 -19.58 9.75
C PRO A 362 10.33 -19.73 9.50
N ILE A 363 9.97 -20.46 8.45
CA ILE A 363 8.59 -20.74 8.09
C ILE A 363 7.91 -21.56 9.19
N ASP A 364 6.84 -21.03 9.76
CA ASP A 364 5.99 -21.75 10.70
C ASP A 364 4.95 -22.62 10.00
N LYS A 365 4.45 -23.63 10.72
CA LYS A 365 3.46 -24.58 10.21
C LYS A 365 2.18 -23.91 9.71
N GLY A 366 1.75 -22.82 10.36
CA GLY A 366 0.55 -22.06 9.98
C GLY A 366 0.70 -21.28 8.67
N SER A 367 1.92 -21.17 8.13
CA SER A 367 2.21 -20.51 6.87
C SER A 367 2.21 -21.48 5.68
N LEU A 368 1.91 -22.77 5.90
CA LEU A 368 1.95 -23.82 4.89
C LEU A 368 0.57 -24.45 4.68
N PHE A 369 0.12 -24.41 3.44
CA PHE A 369 -1.11 -25.02 2.95
C PHE A 369 -0.76 -26.04 1.86
N LYS A 370 -1.76 -26.79 1.39
CA LYS A 370 -1.56 -27.94 0.49
C LYS A 370 -0.68 -27.61 -0.72
N ASP A 371 -0.96 -26.50 -1.40
CA ASP A 371 -0.31 -26.02 -2.62
C ASP A 371 0.30 -24.62 -2.44
N LYS A 372 0.14 -23.99 -1.28
CA LYS A 372 0.52 -22.59 -1.05
C LYS A 372 1.39 -22.41 0.19
N ALA A 373 2.28 -21.43 0.12
CA ALA A 373 2.99 -20.90 1.28
C ALA A 373 2.61 -19.42 1.44
N VAL A 374 2.03 -19.07 2.59
CA VAL A 374 1.49 -17.73 2.85
C VAL A 374 2.13 -17.15 4.09
N GLY A 375 2.63 -15.93 3.99
CA GLY A 375 3.14 -15.17 5.11
C GLY A 375 2.49 -13.81 5.17
N TYR A 376 1.99 -13.44 6.34
CA TYR A 376 1.48 -12.10 6.62
C TYR A 376 2.39 -11.40 7.63
N ARG A 377 2.80 -10.16 7.32
CA ARG A 377 3.68 -9.31 8.14
C ARG A 377 4.90 -10.05 8.71
N LYS A 378 5.51 -10.93 7.92
CA LYS A 378 6.70 -11.67 8.35
C LYS A 378 7.88 -10.69 8.40
N ILE A 379 8.50 -10.55 9.58
CA ILE A 379 9.64 -9.66 9.77
C ILE A 379 10.81 -10.11 8.89
N CYS A 380 11.40 -9.18 8.17
CA CYS A 380 12.49 -9.44 7.26
C CYS A 380 13.50 -8.30 7.23
N THR A 381 14.64 -8.57 6.61
CA THR A 381 15.67 -7.56 6.31
C THR A 381 15.91 -7.51 4.82
N ILE A 382 16.17 -6.32 4.30
CA ILE A 382 16.53 -6.12 2.90
C ILE A 382 18.01 -5.74 2.83
N GLU A 383 18.77 -6.58 2.15
CA GLU A 383 20.15 -6.32 1.75
C GLU A 383 20.19 -5.94 0.27
N LEU A 384 20.99 -4.93 -0.07
CA LEU A 384 21.08 -4.38 -1.42
C LEU A 384 22.50 -4.50 -1.97
N SER A 385 22.61 -4.93 -3.22
CA SER A 385 23.88 -4.99 -3.95
C SER A 385 23.74 -4.45 -5.37
N LYS A 386 24.89 -4.11 -5.95
CA LYS A 386 24.97 -3.76 -7.38
C LYS A 386 25.23 -5.03 -8.17
N ALA A 387 24.45 -5.24 -9.23
CA ALA A 387 24.81 -6.17 -10.28
C ALA A 387 25.20 -5.40 -11.55
N GLU A 388 26.26 -5.90 -12.19
CA GLU A 388 26.54 -5.56 -13.58
C GLU A 388 25.52 -6.29 -14.48
N LYS A 389 25.16 -5.63 -15.58
CA LYS A 389 24.04 -6.02 -16.43
C LYS A 389 24.38 -7.16 -17.37
#